data_AF-A0A7S8IYJ3-F1
#
_entry.id   AF-A0A7S8IYJ3-F1
#
_cell.length_a   1.000
_cell.length_b   1.000
_cell.length_c   1.000
_cell.angle_alpha   90.00
_cell.angle_beta   90.00
_cell.angle_gamma   90.00
#
_symmetry.space_group_name_H-M   'P 1'
#
loop_
_entity.id
_entity.type
_entity.pdbx_description
1 polymer ?
#
loop_
_entity_poly.entity_id
_entity_poly.type
_entity_poly.pdbx_seq_one_letter_code
_entity_poly.pdbx_strand_id
1 'polypeptide(L)'
;MTEAVSSVWMQLRHQLVRSFPGFYELEPNGPLAMDLGEDGWILEVRPEGKVVCQYGVAMEDVMALMSDGTPEDLGTDEVAKQAKYFLQPAVNKYRALLLQSGFVEETETTDEFVAVTFSRTVDLHNRTKLEDLLRWCCRELGKAS
;
A
#
# COMPACT_ATOMS: atom_id res chain seq x y z
N MET A 1 -0.25 -22.22 1.70
CA MET A 1 -0.41 -22.90 0.39
C MET A 1 0.32 -22.05 -0.62
N THR A 2 1.50 -22.48 -1.06
CA THR A 2 2.27 -21.82 -2.10
C THR A 2 1.56 -22.07 -3.44
N GLU A 3 0.69 -21.13 -3.82
CA GLU A 3 0.15 -21.09 -5.17
C GLU A 3 1.32 -21.04 -6.15
N ALA A 4 1.29 -21.93 -7.14
CA ALA A 4 2.26 -21.93 -8.23
C ALA A 4 2.26 -20.53 -8.83
N VAL A 5 3.36 -19.79 -8.60
CA VAL A 5 3.53 -18.45 -9.15
C VAL A 5 3.28 -18.53 -10.64
N SER A 6 2.19 -17.90 -11.09
CA SER A 6 1.76 -17.99 -12.48
C SER A 6 2.89 -17.53 -13.39
N SER A 7 3.16 -18.26 -14.46
CA SER A 7 4.16 -17.87 -15.46
C SER A 7 3.89 -16.46 -16.02
N VAL A 8 2.62 -16.04 -16.01
CA VAL A 8 2.17 -14.69 -16.36
C VAL A 8 2.74 -13.65 -15.42
N TRP A 9 2.71 -13.89 -14.10
CA TRP A 9 3.26 -12.97 -13.11
C TRP A 9 4.76 -12.78 -13.29
N MET A 10 5.50 -13.89 -13.43
CA MET A 10 6.96 -13.84 -13.60
C MET A 10 7.37 -12.98 -14.81
N GLN A 11 6.67 -13.14 -15.94
CA GLN A 11 6.93 -12.35 -17.14
C GLN A 11 6.54 -10.88 -16.96
N LEU A 12 5.36 -10.62 -16.40
CA LEU A 12 4.85 -9.27 -16.17
C LEU A 12 5.75 -8.48 -15.22
N ARG A 13 6.19 -9.10 -14.13
CA ARG A 13 7.06 -8.52 -13.10
C ARG A 13 8.34 -7.94 -13.68
N HIS A 14 9.06 -8.71 -14.51
CA HIS A 14 10.26 -8.21 -15.19
C HIS A 14 9.97 -7.01 -16.09
N GLN A 15 8.79 -6.95 -16.70
CA GLN A 15 8.38 -5.84 -17.54
C GLN A 15 7.98 -4.61 -16.71
N LEU A 16 7.31 -4.80 -15.59
CA LEU A 16 6.94 -3.73 -14.66
C LEU A 16 8.17 -3.06 -14.05
N VAL A 17 9.14 -3.83 -13.55
CA VAL A 17 10.40 -3.28 -13.00
C VAL A 17 11.16 -2.44 -14.04
N ARG A 18 11.11 -2.84 -15.33
CA ARG A 18 11.72 -2.05 -16.42
C ARG A 18 10.95 -0.75 -16.72
N SER A 19 9.63 -0.76 -16.55
CA SER A 19 8.76 0.38 -16.89
C SER A 19 8.61 1.35 -15.71
N PHE A 20 8.79 0.86 -14.49
CA PHE A 20 8.71 1.59 -13.22
C PHE A 20 9.94 1.23 -12.37
N PRO A 21 11.07 1.95 -12.57
CA PRO A 21 12.34 1.63 -11.92
C PRO A 21 12.33 1.69 -10.39
N GLY A 22 11.30 2.31 -9.79
CA GLY A 22 11.14 2.39 -8.33
C GLY A 22 10.55 1.12 -7.70
N PHE A 23 10.12 0.13 -8.48
CA PHE A 23 9.63 -1.13 -7.91
C PHE A 23 10.76 -1.95 -7.28
N TYR A 24 10.50 -2.43 -6.07
CA TYR A 24 11.29 -3.42 -5.35
C TYR A 24 10.41 -4.61 -4.93
N GLU A 25 11.07 -5.71 -4.56
CA GLU A 25 10.41 -6.94 -4.16
C GLU A 25 10.28 -6.98 -2.64
N LEU A 26 9.08 -7.29 -2.13
CA LEU A 26 8.89 -7.52 -0.69
C LEU A 26 9.37 -8.92 -0.28
N GLU A 27 9.11 -9.89 -1.15
CA GLU A 27 9.50 -11.28 -0.96
C GLU A 27 9.82 -11.93 -2.32
N PRO A 28 10.62 -13.02 -2.35
CA PRO A 28 10.96 -13.71 -3.60
C PRO A 28 9.71 -14.16 -4.36
N ASN A 29 9.57 -13.67 -5.59
CA ASN A 29 8.42 -13.92 -6.48
C ASN A 29 7.06 -13.38 -5.96
N GLY A 30 7.04 -12.64 -4.86
CA GLY A 30 5.84 -12.02 -4.33
C GLY A 30 5.56 -10.65 -4.94
N PRO A 31 4.83 -9.79 -4.22
CA PRO A 31 4.43 -8.48 -4.69
C PRO A 31 5.61 -7.56 -5.06
N LEU A 32 5.35 -6.66 -6.00
CA LEU A 32 6.21 -5.50 -6.27
C LEU A 32 5.65 -4.29 -5.55
N ALA A 33 6.48 -3.58 -4.78
CA ALA A 33 6.13 -2.37 -4.06
C ALA A 33 7.01 -1.19 -4.50
N MET A 34 6.48 0.03 -4.42
CA MET A 34 7.19 1.26 -4.76
C MET A 34 6.67 2.40 -3.89
N ASP A 35 7.57 3.12 -3.24
CA ASP A 35 7.25 4.37 -2.57
C ASP A 35 6.84 5.43 -3.59
N LEU A 36 5.73 6.12 -3.32
CA LEU A 36 5.21 7.18 -4.18
C LEU A 36 5.74 8.57 -3.80
N GLY A 37 6.58 8.69 -2.76
CA GLY A 37 7.22 9.95 -2.38
C GLY A 37 6.93 10.36 -0.94
N GLU A 38 6.96 11.67 -0.69
CA GLU A 38 6.99 12.25 0.66
C GLU A 38 5.68 12.10 1.45
N ASP A 39 4.56 11.96 0.75
CA ASP A 39 3.24 11.73 1.37
C ASP A 39 3.13 10.30 1.96
N GLY A 40 4.19 9.47 1.91
CA GLY A 40 4.29 8.16 2.58
C GLY A 40 3.41 7.05 1.99
N TRP A 41 2.85 7.25 0.80
CA TRP A 41 2.08 6.24 0.09
C TRP A 41 2.98 5.20 -0.56
N ILE A 42 2.57 3.93 -0.47
CA ILE A 42 3.21 2.83 -1.18
C ILE A 42 2.23 2.29 -2.22
N LEU A 43 2.72 2.07 -3.45
CA LEU A 43 2.01 1.39 -4.52
C LEU A 43 2.51 -0.04 -4.63
N GLU A 44 1.60 -1.00 -4.60
CA GLU A 44 1.90 -2.41 -4.67
C GLU A 44 1.12 -3.08 -5.82
N VAL A 45 1.76 -4.03 -6.50
CA VAL A 45 1.13 -4.94 -7.46
C VAL A 45 1.33 -6.36 -6.97
N ARG A 46 0.23 -7.08 -6.74
CA ARG A 46 0.24 -8.42 -6.18
C ARG A 46 0.05 -9.53 -7.23
N PRO A 47 0.64 -10.72 -7.04
CA PRO A 47 0.55 -11.84 -7.99
C PRO A 47 -0.87 -12.32 -8.26
N GLU A 48 -1.79 -12.14 -7.31
CA GLU A 48 -3.21 -12.51 -7.42
C GLU A 48 -4.05 -11.54 -8.27
N GLY A 49 -3.43 -10.54 -8.91
CA GLY A 49 -4.13 -9.60 -9.77
C GLY A 49 -4.78 -8.46 -9.00
N LYS A 50 -4.05 -7.88 -8.04
CA LYS A 50 -4.46 -6.68 -7.31
C LYS A 50 -3.43 -5.56 -7.45
N VAL A 51 -3.92 -4.34 -7.59
CA VAL A 51 -3.14 -3.12 -7.33
C VAL A 51 -3.60 -2.55 -6.00
N VAL A 52 -2.66 -2.22 -5.13
CA VAL A 52 -2.92 -1.70 -3.79
C VAL A 52 -2.20 -0.37 -3.62
N CYS A 53 -2.93 0.67 -3.25
CA CYS A 53 -2.35 1.92 -2.73
C CYS A 53 -2.50 1.88 -1.21
N GLN A 54 -1.40 1.90 -0.47
CA GLN A 54 -1.42 1.79 0.98
C GLN A 54 -0.77 3.00 1.65
N TYR A 55 -1.31 3.38 2.79
CA TYR A 55 -0.73 4.38 3.69
C TYR A 55 -0.79 3.83 5.10
N GLY A 56 0.36 3.72 5.76
CA GLY A 56 0.48 3.04 7.05
C GLY A 56 1.52 3.67 7.96
N VAL A 57 1.49 3.23 9.21
CA VAL A 57 2.40 3.65 10.27
C VAL A 57 2.85 2.41 11.05
N ALA A 58 4.12 2.38 11.44
CA ALA A 58 4.63 1.33 12.30
C ALA A 58 4.02 1.47 13.70
N MET A 59 3.74 0.35 14.36
CA MET A 59 3.16 0.37 15.70
C MET A 59 4.11 1.06 16.71
N GLU A 60 5.42 0.89 16.53
CA GLU A 60 6.47 1.56 17.31
C GLU A 60 6.36 3.09 17.23
N ASP A 61 6.12 3.65 16.05
CA ASP A 61 5.97 5.11 15.87
C ASP A 61 4.73 5.64 16.60
N VAL A 62 3.63 4.88 16.58
CA VAL A 62 2.41 5.24 17.31
C VAL A 62 2.64 5.19 18.82
N MET A 63 3.32 4.16 19.31
CA MET A 63 3.69 4.09 20.73
C MET A 63 4.60 5.25 21.15
N ALA A 64 5.59 5.60 20.32
CA ALA A 64 6.50 6.72 20.56
C ALA A 64 5.75 8.07 20.58
N LEU A 65 4.75 8.25 19.71
CA LEU A 65 3.90 9.45 19.70
C LEU A 65 2.99 9.56 20.93
N MET A 66 2.57 8.43 21.49
CA MET A 66 1.65 8.39 22.64
C MET A 66 2.38 8.48 23.99
N SER A 67 3.59 7.95 24.08
CA SER A 67 4.38 7.97 25.30
C SER A 67 5.07 9.33 25.45
N ASP A 68 4.50 10.24 26.25
CA ASP A 68 5.08 11.54 26.62
C ASP A 68 6.33 11.40 27.54
N GLY A 69 7.18 10.42 27.25
CA GLY A 69 8.34 10.02 28.06
C GLY A 69 8.04 9.05 29.20
N THR A 70 6.81 8.57 29.36
CA THR A 70 6.43 7.56 30.37
C THR A 70 6.01 6.24 29.72
N PRO A 71 6.55 5.09 30.18
CA PRO A 71 6.14 3.78 29.69
C PRO A 71 4.79 3.42 30.30
N GLU A 72 3.71 3.94 29.72
CA GLU A 72 2.37 3.38 29.94
C GLU A 72 2.22 2.13 29.09
N ASP A 73 1.73 1.06 29.72
CA ASP A 73 1.46 -0.22 29.08
C ASP A 73 0.14 -0.09 28.29
N LEU A 74 0.24 0.52 27.11
CA LEU A 74 -0.91 0.74 26.23
C LEU A 74 -1.30 -0.58 25.57
N GLY A 75 -2.55 -0.99 25.76
CA GLY A 75 -3.08 -2.18 25.10
C GLY A 75 -3.12 -2.01 23.57
N THR A 76 -2.90 -3.10 22.83
CA THR A 76 -2.87 -3.13 21.36
C THR A 76 -4.10 -2.48 20.71
N ASP A 77 -5.29 -2.62 21.32
CA ASP A 77 -6.53 -2.02 20.85
C ASP A 77 -6.51 -0.48 20.90
N GLU A 78 -5.86 0.09 21.92
CA GLU A 78 -5.74 1.53 22.09
C GLU A 78 -4.74 2.12 21.10
N VAL A 79 -3.60 1.45 20.91
CA VAL A 79 -2.60 1.86 19.92
C VAL A 79 -3.18 1.76 18.50
N ALA A 80 -3.89 0.67 18.17
CA ALA A 80 -4.54 0.52 16.88
C ALA A 80 -5.61 1.60 16.62
N LYS A 81 -6.33 2.02 17.66
CA LYS A 81 -7.29 3.13 17.56
C LYS A 81 -6.59 4.45 17.28
N GLN A 82 -5.48 4.75 17.97
CA GLN A 82 -4.71 5.96 17.72
C GLN A 82 -4.06 5.98 16.34
N ALA A 83 -3.53 4.84 15.90
CA ALA A 83 -2.99 4.69 14.56
C ALA A 83 -4.03 5.05 13.49
N LYS A 84 -5.28 4.55 13.62
CA LYS A 84 -6.36 4.91 12.69
C LYS A 84 -6.63 6.42 12.66
N TYR A 85 -6.66 7.09 13.82
CA TYR A 85 -6.83 8.55 13.86
C TYR A 85 -5.66 9.29 13.21
N PHE A 86 -4.44 8.80 13.40
CA PHE A 86 -3.23 9.36 12.80
C PHE A 86 -3.22 9.25 11.27
N LEU A 87 -3.67 8.12 10.72
CA LEU A 87 -3.71 7.88 9.28
C LEU A 87 -4.83 8.67 8.57
N GLN A 88 -5.92 8.97 9.27
CA GLN A 88 -7.15 9.52 8.70
C GLN A 88 -6.96 10.81 7.87
N PRO A 89 -6.15 11.81 8.30
CA PRO A 89 -5.93 13.03 7.52
C PRO A 89 -5.29 12.78 6.14
N ALA A 90 -4.22 11.99 6.10
CA ALA A 90 -3.52 11.65 4.85
C ALA A 90 -4.40 10.81 3.92
N VAL A 91 -5.11 9.83 4.48
CA VAL A 91 -6.05 8.98 3.74
C VAL A 91 -7.22 9.79 3.17
N ASN A 92 -7.83 10.67 3.97
CA ASN A 92 -9.01 11.44 3.55
C ASN A 92 -8.72 12.38 2.38
N LYS A 93 -7.47 12.85 2.22
CA LYS A 93 -7.04 13.66 1.07
C LYS A 93 -7.32 12.96 -0.26
N TYR A 94 -7.17 11.64 -0.32
CA TYR A 94 -7.27 10.86 -1.56
C TYR A 94 -8.43 9.85 -1.57
N ARG A 95 -9.09 9.62 -0.44
CA ARG A 95 -10.16 8.62 -0.27
C ARG A 95 -11.23 8.70 -1.34
N ALA A 96 -11.81 9.87 -1.57
CA ALA A 96 -12.88 10.06 -2.56
C ALA A 96 -12.40 9.72 -3.98
N LEU A 97 -11.18 10.14 -4.34
CA LEU A 97 -10.57 9.88 -5.64
C LEU A 97 -10.37 8.38 -5.89
N LEU A 98 -9.85 7.66 -4.89
CA LEU A 98 -9.57 6.23 -4.99
C LEU A 98 -10.88 5.41 -5.06
N LEU A 99 -11.85 5.70 -4.20
CA LEU A 99 -13.15 5.00 -4.21
C LEU A 99 -13.90 5.22 -5.53
N GLN A 100 -13.94 6.45 -6.05
CA GLN A 100 -14.56 6.75 -7.35
C GLN A 100 -13.84 6.08 -8.52
N SER A 101 -12.55 5.79 -8.37
CA SER A 101 -11.73 5.08 -9.35
C SER A 101 -11.87 3.55 -9.27
N GLY A 102 -12.76 3.05 -8.41
CA GLY A 102 -13.10 1.63 -8.28
C GLY A 102 -12.18 0.85 -7.35
N PHE A 103 -11.44 1.53 -6.47
CA PHE A 103 -10.75 0.87 -5.36
C PHE A 103 -11.73 0.59 -4.21
N VAL A 104 -11.42 -0.45 -3.45
CA VAL A 104 -12.09 -0.82 -2.21
C VAL A 104 -11.15 -0.50 -1.05
N GLU A 105 -11.66 0.22 -0.07
CA GLU A 105 -10.90 0.58 1.14
C GLU A 105 -11.02 -0.52 2.19
N GLU A 106 -9.88 -0.90 2.75
CA GLU A 106 -9.76 -1.83 3.87
C GLU A 106 -8.77 -1.26 4.90
N THR A 107 -8.85 -1.75 6.13
CA THR A 107 -7.85 -1.44 7.15
C THR A 107 -7.14 -2.73 7.53
N GLU A 108 -5.82 -2.70 7.41
CA GLU A 108 -4.95 -3.79 7.80
C GLU A 108 -4.31 -3.43 9.15
N THR A 109 -4.38 -4.36 10.10
CA THR A 109 -3.79 -4.19 11.43
C THR A 109 -3.05 -5.48 11.76
N THR A 110 -1.76 -5.34 12.01
CA THR A 110 -0.88 -6.40 12.48
C THR A 110 -0.20 -5.93 13.76
N ASP A 111 0.57 -6.82 14.40
CA ASP A 111 1.38 -6.43 15.56
C ASP A 111 2.52 -5.46 15.19
N GLU A 112 2.86 -5.37 13.89
CA GLU A 112 3.96 -4.55 13.38
C GLU A 112 3.50 -3.18 12.87
N PHE A 113 2.31 -3.10 12.25
CA PHE A 113 1.82 -1.87 11.62
C PHE A 113 0.30 -1.77 11.58
N VAL A 114 -0.18 -0.55 11.35
CA VAL A 114 -1.55 -0.27 10.93
C VAL A 114 -1.51 0.46 9.61
N ALA A 115 -2.28 0.01 8.63
CA ALA A 115 -2.38 0.63 7.32
C ALA A 115 -3.83 0.72 6.85
N VAL A 116 -4.13 1.79 6.11
CA VAL A 116 -5.32 1.84 5.25
C VAL A 116 -4.89 1.47 3.85
N THR A 117 -5.56 0.49 3.27
CA THR A 117 -5.27 0.00 1.93
C THR A 117 -6.46 0.29 1.01
N PHE A 118 -6.14 0.70 -0.21
CA PHE A 118 -7.11 0.82 -1.30
C PHE A 118 -6.71 -0.21 -2.33
N SER A 119 -7.52 -1.25 -2.50
CA SER A 119 -7.24 -2.36 -3.41
C SER A 119 -8.19 -2.37 -4.62
N ARG A 120 -7.67 -2.72 -5.78
CA ARG A 120 -8.46 -2.88 -7.01
C ARG A 120 -7.98 -4.11 -7.78
N THR A 121 -8.92 -4.97 -8.15
CA THR A 121 -8.64 -6.13 -9.01
C THR A 121 -8.28 -5.66 -10.43
N VAL A 122 -7.27 -6.30 -11.00
CA VAL A 122 -6.73 -6.02 -12.33
C VAL A 122 -6.53 -7.31 -13.12
N ASP A 123 -6.61 -7.22 -14.44
CA ASP A 123 -6.25 -8.31 -15.34
C ASP A 123 -4.76 -8.24 -15.67
N LEU A 124 -3.98 -9.19 -15.17
CA LEU A 124 -2.53 -9.28 -15.40
C LEU A 124 -2.18 -9.61 -16.86
N HIS A 125 -3.14 -10.12 -17.66
CA HIS A 125 -2.95 -10.29 -19.09
C HIS A 125 -3.08 -8.98 -19.86
N ASN A 126 -3.77 -7.98 -19.30
CA ASN A 126 -3.93 -6.67 -19.92
C ASN A 126 -2.91 -5.67 -19.38
N ARG A 127 -1.65 -5.88 -19.78
CA ARG A 127 -0.52 -5.06 -19.36
C ARG A 127 -0.75 -3.56 -19.56
N THR A 128 -1.25 -3.14 -20.71
CA THR A 128 -1.45 -1.71 -21.00
C THR A 128 -2.38 -1.06 -19.98
N LYS A 129 -3.53 -1.69 -19.68
CA LYS A 129 -4.46 -1.17 -18.67
C LYS A 129 -3.85 -1.16 -17.26
N LEU A 130 -3.07 -2.18 -16.92
CA LEU A 130 -2.35 -2.21 -15.64
C LEU A 130 -1.37 -1.04 -15.55
N GLU A 131 -0.49 -0.86 -16.53
CA GLU A 131 0.48 0.23 -16.50
C GLU A 131 -0.18 1.61 -16.53
N ASP A 132 -1.30 1.77 -17.25
CA ASP A 132 -2.08 3.01 -17.23
C ASP A 132 -2.62 3.32 -15.83
N LEU A 133 -3.11 2.29 -15.11
CA LEU A 133 -3.53 2.42 -13.72
C LEU A 133 -2.35 2.76 -12.80
N LEU A 134 -1.21 2.10 -12.94
CA LEU A 134 -0.02 2.38 -12.13
C LEU A 134 0.48 3.81 -12.35
N ARG A 135 0.58 4.26 -13.61
CA ARG A 135 0.94 5.65 -13.94
C ARG A 135 -0.07 6.65 -13.40
N TRP A 136 -1.36 6.29 -13.38
CA TRP A 136 -2.39 7.11 -12.74
C TRP A 136 -2.16 7.20 -11.22
N CYS A 137 -1.94 6.08 -10.53
CA CYS A 137 -1.65 6.06 -9.09
C CYS A 137 -0.42 6.92 -8.76
N CYS A 138 0.69 6.75 -9.48
CA CYS A 138 1.89 7.56 -9.29
C CYS A 138 1.62 9.06 -9.49
N ARG A 139 0.80 9.43 -10.47
CA ARG A 139 0.50 10.84 -10.76
C ARG A 139 -0.43 11.47 -9.72
N GLU A 140 -1.41 10.73 -9.21
CA GLU A 140 -2.40 11.27 -8.29
C GLU A 140 -1.94 11.24 -6.83
N LEU A 141 -1.19 10.19 -6.43
CA LEU A 141 -0.73 10.01 -5.05
C LEU A 141 0.73 10.40 -4.85
N GLY A 142 1.57 10.26 -5.89
CA GLY A 142 3.00 10.56 -5.81
C GLY A 142 3.38 11.99 -6.12
N LYS A 143 2.39 12.86 -6.35
CA LYS A 143 2.63 14.30 -6.37
C LYS A 143 2.65 14.80 -4.93
N ALA A 144 3.87 14.97 -4.42
CA ALA A 144 4.12 15.93 -3.36
C ALA A 144 3.60 17.31 -3.79
N SER A 145 2.95 17.96 -2.83
CA SER A 145 2.35 19.30 -2.89
C SER A 145 3.34 20.37 -3.33
#